data_AF-A0A935T698-F1
#
_entry.id   AF-A0A935T698-F1
#
_cell.length_a   1.000
_cell.length_b   1.000
_cell.length_c   1.000
_cell.angle_alpha   90.00
_cell.angle_beta   90.00
_cell.angle_gamma   90.00
#
_symmetry.space_group_name_H-M   'P 1'
#
loop_
_entity.id
_entity.type
_entity.pdbx_description
1 polymer ?
#
loop_
_entity_poly.entity_id
_entity_poly.type
_entity_poly.pdbx_seq_one_letter_code
_entity_poly.pdbx_strand_id
1 'polypeptide(L)'
;MSGIGLQLRRLGLLAVGVLALLQGSAHAQLTIEITGAGANRLPVAIADFGGDASASRIVTSVVRSDLERSGLFKMVDAGGVAMTEAATPVYPEWKSRGADALAAGSIGGSDDGRQEARFRLYDVNKQSVLGGSAFVTSKPMLRAAGHRIADMIYEKLTGEPGIFSTRVAYVIRVNATRYELHISDADGQNAQVALISKEPIISPSWSPDGGRLAYVSFENKKPVVYVHSLASGKRIVVANFKGSNSAPAWSPDGRKLAVVLSKEGGSQIFTVNADGSGAQRLTTTDAINTEPNFSPDGQSVYFTSDRGGSPQIYRVGAGGGDPQRVSFEGSYNVTPRISPDGKSMAFISRRDGSFRLSVMDLASRQVQVLTDSHKDESPSFSPNGRMILIATEMGGRGVLSAVSIDGRIKQRLSITAGDVREPAWGPFNK
;
A
#
# COMPACT_ATOMS: atom_id res chain seq x y z
N MET A 1 -63.12 -38.52 26.49
CA MET A 1 -61.77 -37.91 26.59
C MET A 1 -61.10 -38.01 25.23
N SER A 2 -61.18 -36.97 24.41
CA SER A 2 -60.46 -36.89 23.13
C SER A 2 -59.99 -35.46 22.91
N GLY A 3 -58.74 -35.32 22.48
CA GLY A 3 -58.23 -34.10 21.84
C GLY A 3 -57.23 -33.34 22.69
N ILE A 4 -55.94 -33.66 22.53
CA ILE A 4 -54.81 -32.71 22.48
C ILE A 4 -53.67 -33.50 21.83
N GLY A 5 -53.37 -33.20 20.57
CA GLY A 5 -52.34 -33.96 19.84
C GLY A 5 -52.00 -33.38 18.49
N LEU A 6 -52.00 -32.05 18.31
CA LEU A 6 -51.57 -31.44 17.04
C LEU A 6 -51.17 -29.96 17.14
N GLN A 7 -50.38 -29.53 18.14
CA GLN A 7 -49.91 -28.13 18.21
C GLN A 7 -48.40 -27.96 18.48
N LEU A 8 -47.66 -28.99 18.93
CA LEU A 8 -46.27 -28.81 19.37
C LEU A 8 -45.17 -29.01 18.31
N ARG A 9 -45.50 -29.43 17.08
CA ARG A 9 -44.48 -29.68 16.03
C ARG A 9 -44.26 -28.53 15.03
N ARG A 10 -44.99 -27.41 15.12
CA ARG A 10 -44.83 -26.27 14.20
C ARG A 10 -44.05 -25.08 14.76
N LEU A 11 -43.83 -24.99 16.08
CA LEU A 11 -43.01 -23.91 16.65
C LEU A 11 -41.49 -24.15 16.62
N GLY A 12 -41.03 -25.40 16.50
CA GLY A 12 -39.60 -25.71 16.47
C GLY A 12 -38.88 -25.41 15.15
N LEU A 13 -39.63 -25.31 14.04
CA LEU A 13 -39.05 -25.07 12.70
C LEU A 13 -38.95 -23.59 12.32
N LEU A 14 -39.65 -22.70 13.01
CA LEU A 14 -39.54 -21.25 12.81
C LEU A 14 -38.37 -20.63 13.59
N ALA A 15 -37.93 -21.25 14.69
CA ALA A 15 -36.79 -20.75 15.48
C ALA A 15 -35.42 -21.06 14.84
N VAL A 16 -35.31 -22.13 14.03
CA VAL A 16 -34.06 -22.49 13.33
C VAL A 16 -33.88 -21.70 12.03
N GLY A 17 -34.97 -21.22 11.41
CA GLY A 17 -34.90 -20.39 10.19
C GLY A 17 -34.47 -18.95 10.44
N VAL A 18 -34.69 -18.40 11.64
CA VAL A 18 -34.37 -16.99 11.95
C VAL A 18 -32.91 -16.82 12.42
N LEU A 19 -32.27 -17.86 12.96
CA LEU A 19 -30.84 -17.80 13.33
C LEU A 19 -29.88 -17.93 12.13
N ALA A 20 -30.36 -18.26 10.93
CA ALA A 20 -29.52 -18.38 9.73
C ALA A 20 -29.34 -17.06 8.96
N LEU A 21 -30.01 -15.96 9.35
CA LEU A 21 -30.02 -14.69 8.61
C LEU A 21 -29.17 -13.57 9.24
N LEU A 22 -28.38 -13.89 10.27
CA LEU A 22 -27.32 -13.01 10.79
C LEU A 22 -25.94 -13.50 10.33
N GLN A 23 -25.80 -13.85 9.06
CA GLN A 23 -24.47 -13.82 8.45
C GLN A 23 -24.13 -12.36 8.19
N GLY A 24 -23.66 -11.68 9.23
CA GLY A 24 -22.96 -10.41 9.05
C GLY A 24 -21.82 -10.65 8.07
N SER A 25 -21.77 -9.84 7.02
CA SER A 25 -20.62 -9.77 6.13
C SER A 25 -19.38 -9.51 6.99
N ALA A 26 -18.59 -10.54 7.28
CA ALA A 26 -17.28 -10.37 7.85
C ALA A 26 -16.42 -9.71 6.77
N HIS A 27 -16.45 -8.38 6.73
CA HIS A 27 -15.55 -7.61 5.91
C HIS A 27 -14.14 -7.94 6.39
N ALA A 28 -13.32 -8.49 5.49
CA ALA A 28 -11.91 -8.78 5.76
C ALA A 28 -11.17 -7.43 5.89
N GLN A 29 -11.28 -6.83 7.07
CA GLN A 29 -10.62 -5.57 7.41
C GLN A 29 -9.24 -5.89 7.94
N LEU A 30 -8.21 -5.25 7.36
CA LEU A 30 -6.85 -5.35 7.85
C LEU A 30 -6.77 -4.71 9.24
N THR A 31 -6.22 -5.44 10.21
CA THR A 31 -5.85 -4.90 11.52
C THR A 31 -4.40 -4.46 11.46
N ILE A 32 -4.13 -3.23 11.92
CA ILE A 32 -2.77 -2.68 11.93
C ILE A 32 -2.20 -2.67 13.35
N GLU A 33 -1.09 -3.37 13.55
CA GLU A 33 -0.28 -3.30 14.77
C GLU A 33 1.00 -2.52 14.48
N ILE A 34 1.44 -1.66 15.41
CA ILE A 34 2.66 -0.86 15.26
C ILE A 34 3.65 -1.25 16.33
N THR A 35 4.91 -1.47 15.91
CA THR A 35 6.02 -1.78 16.80
C THR A 35 7.19 -0.84 16.50
N GLY A 36 7.92 -0.48 17.57
CA GLY A 36 8.97 0.52 17.54
C GLY A 36 8.45 1.94 17.80
N ALA A 37 9.38 2.87 18.02
CA ALA A 37 9.10 4.30 18.16
C ALA A 37 10.17 5.10 17.42
N GLY A 38 9.75 6.12 16.67
CA GLY A 38 10.66 7.04 16.00
C GLY A 38 11.46 7.83 17.03
N ALA A 39 12.74 8.07 16.75
CA ALA A 39 13.52 9.06 17.49
C ALA A 39 12.93 10.46 17.19
N ASN A 40 12.78 11.31 18.21
CA ASN A 40 12.29 12.70 18.08
C ASN A 40 10.90 12.84 17.41
N ARG A 41 9.89 12.20 17.99
CA ARG A 41 8.49 12.37 17.56
C ARG A 41 7.99 13.80 17.79
N LEU A 42 7.32 14.38 16.81
CA LEU A 42 6.68 15.69 16.86
C LEU A 42 5.40 15.63 17.71
N PRO A 43 5.32 16.33 18.86
CA PRO A 43 4.11 16.40 19.66
C PRO A 43 3.02 17.21 18.95
N VAL A 44 1.93 16.54 18.56
CA VAL A 44 0.80 17.17 17.87
C VAL A 44 -0.50 16.84 18.58
N ALA A 45 -1.33 17.87 18.80
CA ALA A 45 -2.70 17.70 19.26
C ALA A 45 -3.66 17.83 18.06
N ILE A 46 -4.63 16.93 17.97
CA ILE A 46 -5.76 17.05 17.04
C ILE A 46 -6.99 17.23 17.91
N ALA A 47 -7.58 18.42 17.93
CA ALA A 47 -8.84 18.67 18.65
C ALA A 47 -9.99 17.85 18.02
N ASP A 48 -11.06 17.60 18.79
CA ASP A 48 -12.26 17.02 18.20
C ASP A 48 -12.85 18.03 17.22
N PHE A 49 -13.09 17.62 15.97
CA PHE A 49 -13.62 18.55 14.98
C PHE A 49 -15.08 18.88 15.30
N GLY A 50 -15.46 20.14 15.15
CA GLY A 50 -16.85 20.59 15.36
C GLY A 50 -17.78 20.23 14.20
N GLY A 51 -19.06 20.54 14.32
CA GLY A 51 -20.08 20.27 13.29
C GLY A 51 -20.85 18.97 13.54
N ASP A 52 -21.18 18.22 12.47
CA ASP A 52 -21.92 16.95 12.59
C ASP A 52 -21.11 15.92 13.40
N ALA A 53 -21.62 15.53 14.57
CA ALA A 53 -20.87 14.75 15.54
C ALA A 53 -20.40 13.39 15.00
N SER A 54 -21.22 12.73 14.15
CA SER A 54 -20.86 11.44 13.56
C SER A 54 -19.75 11.61 12.53
N ALA A 55 -19.90 12.58 11.63
CA ALA A 55 -18.94 12.82 10.57
C ALA A 55 -17.59 13.32 11.12
N SER A 56 -17.62 14.24 12.07
CA SER A 56 -16.42 14.77 12.72
C SER A 56 -15.65 13.68 13.46
N ARG A 57 -16.33 12.78 14.18
CA ARG A 57 -15.66 11.64 14.84
C ARG A 57 -14.90 10.77 13.84
N ILE A 58 -15.49 10.48 12.68
CA ILE A 58 -14.84 9.69 11.63
C ILE A 58 -13.58 10.41 11.14
N VAL A 59 -13.71 11.66 10.68
CA VAL A 59 -12.59 12.45 10.13
C VAL A 59 -11.48 12.61 11.16
N THR A 60 -11.80 13.05 12.38
CA THR A 60 -10.81 13.25 13.44
C THR A 60 -10.09 11.94 13.81
N SER A 61 -10.80 10.81 13.88
CA SER A 61 -10.18 9.52 14.18
C SER A 61 -9.20 9.07 13.08
N VAL A 62 -9.52 9.33 11.81
CA VAL A 62 -8.62 9.04 10.70
C VAL A 62 -7.37 9.92 10.79
N VAL A 63 -7.53 11.23 10.97
CA VAL A 63 -6.38 12.15 11.09
C VAL A 63 -5.42 11.74 12.21
N ARG A 64 -5.96 11.43 13.40
CA ARG A 64 -5.15 10.97 14.53
C ARG A 64 -4.40 9.67 14.21
N SER A 65 -5.13 8.69 13.68
CA SER A 65 -4.58 7.36 13.42
C SER A 65 -3.51 7.40 12.31
N ASP A 66 -3.70 8.21 11.28
CA ASP A 66 -2.74 8.38 10.18
C ASP A 66 -1.41 8.95 10.67
N LEU A 67 -1.47 10.07 11.38
CA LEU A 67 -0.28 10.74 11.92
C LEU A 67 0.45 9.84 12.92
N GLU A 68 -0.28 9.18 13.81
CA GLU A 68 0.30 8.21 14.74
C GLU A 68 0.95 7.04 14.00
N ARG A 69 0.29 6.50 12.97
CA ARG A 69 0.82 5.37 12.19
C ARG A 69 2.13 5.69 11.50
N SER A 70 2.35 6.92 11.08
CA SER A 70 3.63 7.32 10.47
C SER A 70 4.84 7.10 11.38
N GLY A 71 4.63 7.02 12.70
CA GLY A 71 5.70 6.90 13.70
C GLY A 71 6.50 8.18 13.93
N LEU A 72 6.22 9.26 13.19
CA LEU A 72 6.87 10.57 13.34
C LEU A 72 6.17 11.49 14.33
N PHE A 73 4.91 11.20 14.67
CA PHE A 73 4.12 12.05 15.56
C PHE A 73 3.88 11.38 16.90
N LYS A 74 3.87 12.19 17.96
CA LYS A 74 3.39 11.81 19.28
C LYS A 74 2.05 12.52 19.48
N MET A 75 0.98 11.74 19.58
CA MET A 75 -0.34 12.32 19.80
C MET A 75 -0.44 12.88 21.21
N VAL A 76 -0.78 14.17 21.31
CA VAL A 76 -1.05 14.86 22.57
C VAL A 76 -2.54 14.81 22.82
N ASP A 77 -2.92 14.42 24.04
CA ASP A 77 -4.33 14.29 24.41
C ASP A 77 -5.03 15.66 24.43
N ALA A 78 -6.05 15.78 23.58
CA ALA A 78 -6.88 16.95 23.47
C ALA A 78 -7.92 17.07 24.59
N GLY A 79 -8.09 16.05 25.45
CA GLY A 79 -9.02 16.04 26.57
C GLY A 79 -10.48 16.18 26.14
N GLY A 80 -10.82 15.75 24.92
CA GLY A 80 -12.17 15.89 24.35
C GLY A 80 -12.57 17.32 23.97
N VAL A 81 -11.61 18.26 23.90
CA VAL A 81 -11.89 19.63 23.48
C VAL A 81 -12.29 19.64 22.02
N ALA A 82 -13.55 20.01 21.76
CA ALA A 82 -14.06 20.25 20.42
C ALA A 82 -13.70 21.67 19.97
N MET A 83 -13.10 21.80 18.79
CA MET A 83 -12.64 23.09 18.28
C MET A 83 -12.76 23.17 16.76
N THR A 84 -13.45 24.20 16.27
CA THR A 84 -13.58 24.50 14.84
C THR A 84 -12.34 25.20 14.31
N GLU A 85 -12.13 25.16 13.00
CA GLU A 85 -11.06 25.88 12.31
C GLU A 85 -11.13 27.40 12.48
N ALA A 86 -12.31 27.93 12.82
CA ALA A 86 -12.55 29.36 13.05
C ALA A 86 -12.14 29.82 14.46
N ALA A 87 -11.97 28.89 15.41
CA ALA A 87 -11.60 29.22 16.78
C ALA A 87 -10.15 29.73 16.88
N THR A 88 -9.92 30.58 17.88
CA THR A 88 -8.57 31.00 18.28
C THR A 88 -8.11 30.10 19.43
N PRO A 89 -7.02 29.33 19.28
CA PRO A 89 -6.53 28.47 20.34
C PRO A 89 -6.06 29.23 21.57
N VAL A 90 -6.36 28.69 22.75
CA VAL A 90 -5.74 29.13 24.01
C VAL A 90 -4.34 28.50 24.10
N TYR A 91 -3.36 29.10 23.42
CA TYR A 91 -2.01 28.53 23.25
C TYR A 91 -1.32 28.07 24.55
N PRO A 92 -1.38 28.80 25.68
CA PRO A 92 -0.77 28.34 26.92
C PRO A 92 -1.32 27.00 27.41
N GLU A 93 -2.61 26.71 27.19
CA GLU A 93 -3.22 25.45 27.56
C GLU A 93 -2.63 24.29 26.75
N TRP A 94 -2.59 24.43 25.42
CA TRP A 94 -2.02 23.41 24.53
C TRP A 94 -0.53 23.20 24.76
N LYS A 95 0.20 24.28 25.05
CA LYS A 95 1.62 24.21 25.43
C LYS A 95 1.80 23.44 26.74
N SER A 96 0.94 23.66 27.73
CA SER A 96 0.99 22.94 29.01
C SER A 96 0.72 21.45 28.87
N ARG A 97 -0.08 21.05 27.88
CA ARG A 97 -0.31 19.64 27.49
C ARG A 97 0.87 19.03 26.72
N GLY A 98 1.86 19.85 26.34
CA GLY A 98 3.06 19.44 25.63
C GLY A 98 2.88 19.35 24.10
N ALA A 99 1.91 20.06 23.53
CA ALA A 99 1.74 20.14 22.08
C ALA A 99 2.65 21.22 21.47
N ASP A 100 3.37 20.87 20.41
CA ASP A 100 4.11 21.84 19.59
C ASP A 100 3.25 22.33 18.42
N ALA A 101 2.34 21.49 17.94
CA ALA A 101 1.36 21.81 16.92
C ALA A 101 -0.06 21.39 17.34
N LEU A 102 -1.06 22.11 16.83
CA LEU A 102 -2.48 21.86 17.09
C LEU A 102 -3.28 21.92 15.78
N ALA A 103 -4.14 20.94 15.53
CA ALA A 103 -5.13 21.02 14.46
C ALA A 103 -6.54 21.17 15.03
N ALA A 104 -7.30 22.09 14.44
CA ALA A 104 -8.72 22.33 14.66
C ALA A 104 -9.48 22.13 13.36
N GLY A 105 -10.76 21.77 13.41
CA GLY A 105 -11.52 21.56 12.20
C GLY A 105 -13.02 21.45 12.41
N SER A 106 -13.77 21.47 11.30
CA SER A 106 -15.20 21.24 11.33
C SER A 106 -15.67 20.47 10.10
N ILE A 107 -16.75 19.70 10.28
CA ILE A 107 -17.48 19.06 9.19
C ILE A 107 -18.92 19.59 9.20
N GLY A 108 -19.25 20.36 8.18
CA GLY A 108 -20.60 20.88 7.94
C GLY A 108 -21.25 20.21 6.74
N GLY A 109 -22.58 20.22 6.67
CA GLY A 109 -23.33 19.69 5.53
C GLY A 109 -24.36 20.69 5.00
N SER A 110 -24.70 20.52 3.73
CA SER A 110 -25.88 21.11 3.09
C SER A 110 -26.96 20.04 2.93
N ASP A 111 -28.22 20.45 2.79
CA ASP A 111 -29.37 19.53 2.67
C ASP A 111 -29.30 18.59 1.44
N ASP A 112 -28.43 18.90 0.46
CA ASP A 112 -28.19 18.12 -0.76
C ASP A 112 -27.24 16.91 -0.56
N GLY A 113 -26.79 16.67 0.68
CA GLY A 113 -25.89 15.57 1.02
C GLY A 113 -24.40 15.85 0.75
N ARG A 114 -24.05 17.03 0.21
CA ARG A 114 -22.66 17.49 0.18
C ARG A 114 -22.24 17.92 1.58
N GLN A 115 -21.04 17.53 1.95
CA GLN A 115 -20.39 17.96 3.17
C GLN A 115 -19.14 18.75 2.83
N GLU A 116 -18.70 19.59 3.74
CA GLU A 116 -17.46 20.32 3.64
C GLU A 116 -16.66 20.05 4.91
N ALA A 117 -15.43 19.56 4.74
CA ALA A 117 -14.49 19.39 5.83
C ALA A 117 -13.45 20.51 5.75
N ARG A 118 -13.27 21.20 6.86
CA ARG A 118 -12.36 22.33 7.00
C ARG A 118 -11.41 22.06 8.16
N PHE A 119 -10.17 22.52 8.03
CA PHE A 119 -9.23 22.47 9.13
C PHE A 119 -8.25 23.65 9.09
N ARG A 120 -7.68 23.93 10.26
CA ARG A 120 -6.57 24.86 10.44
C ARG A 120 -5.52 24.23 11.35
N LEU A 121 -4.26 24.42 11.01
CA LEU A 121 -3.09 23.96 11.74
C LEU A 121 -2.37 25.17 12.34
N TYR A 122 -1.98 25.04 13.60
CA TYR A 122 -1.36 26.10 14.39
C TYR A 122 -0.01 25.63 14.95
N ASP A 123 0.95 26.55 15.00
CA ASP A 123 2.18 26.42 15.78
C ASP A 123 1.90 26.92 17.19
N VAL A 124 1.95 26.01 18.17
CA VAL A 124 1.59 26.33 19.56
C VAL A 124 2.63 27.22 20.22
N ASN A 125 3.91 27.03 19.86
CA ASN A 125 5.02 27.75 20.45
C ASN A 125 5.14 29.18 19.90
N LYS A 126 4.95 29.35 18.59
CA LYS A 126 4.98 30.66 17.91
C LYS A 126 3.63 31.37 17.92
N GLN A 127 2.58 30.71 18.41
CA GLN A 127 1.23 31.25 18.49
C GLN A 127 0.70 31.75 17.14
N SER A 128 0.96 31.00 16.08
CA SER A 128 0.67 31.41 14.71
C SER A 128 0.00 30.31 13.90
N VAL A 129 -0.62 30.70 12.78
CA VAL A 129 -1.27 29.77 11.86
C VAL A 129 -0.23 29.24 10.87
N LEU A 130 -0.10 27.92 10.78
CA LEU A 130 0.77 27.25 9.80
C LEU A 130 0.06 27.04 8.46
N GLY A 131 -1.26 26.90 8.47
CA GLY A 131 -2.08 26.76 7.27
C GLY A 131 -3.44 26.16 7.56
N GLY A 132 -4.18 25.84 6.51
CA GLY A 132 -5.49 25.21 6.59
C GLY A 132 -6.07 24.99 5.20
N SER A 133 -7.13 24.20 5.11
CA SER A 133 -7.83 23.97 3.87
C SER A 133 -9.29 23.63 4.11
N ALA A 134 -10.06 23.69 3.03
CA ALA A 134 -11.45 23.29 2.96
C ALA A 134 -11.64 22.44 1.72
N PHE A 135 -12.41 21.37 1.82
CA PHE A 135 -12.72 20.53 0.67
C PHE A 135 -14.11 19.91 0.79
N VAL A 136 -14.75 19.81 -0.38
CA VAL A 136 -16.05 19.15 -0.52
C VAL A 136 -15.85 17.65 -0.37
N THR A 137 -16.74 17.04 0.40
CA THR A 137 -16.80 15.61 0.67
C THR A 137 -18.26 15.16 0.74
N SER A 138 -18.48 13.90 1.07
CA SER A 138 -19.77 13.28 1.29
C SER A 138 -19.62 12.20 2.36
N LYS A 139 -20.74 11.70 2.91
CA LYS A 139 -20.71 10.66 3.95
C LYS A 139 -19.83 9.44 3.58
N PRO A 140 -19.88 8.87 2.36
CA PRO A 140 -18.99 7.78 1.96
C PRO A 140 -17.50 8.16 1.87
N MET A 141 -17.19 9.45 1.73
CA MET A 141 -15.83 9.97 1.52
C MET A 141 -15.21 10.60 2.78
N LEU A 142 -15.85 10.47 3.94
CA LEU A 142 -15.35 11.06 5.20
C LEU A 142 -13.98 10.49 5.63
N ARG A 143 -13.67 9.24 5.30
CA ARG A 143 -12.34 8.69 5.54
C ARG A 143 -11.29 9.32 4.62
N ALA A 144 -11.57 9.39 3.32
CA ALA A 144 -10.71 10.05 2.35
C ALA A 144 -10.46 11.53 2.71
N ALA A 145 -11.48 12.21 3.24
CA ALA A 145 -11.36 13.54 3.83
C ALA A 145 -10.34 13.59 4.98
N GLY A 146 -10.44 12.67 5.95
CA GLY A 146 -9.48 12.55 7.05
C GLY A 146 -8.05 12.30 6.56
N HIS A 147 -7.88 11.36 5.62
CA HIS A 147 -6.57 11.06 5.02
C HIS A 147 -5.93 12.28 4.37
N ARG A 148 -6.71 13.04 3.60
CA ARG A 148 -6.22 14.27 2.96
C ARG A 148 -5.81 15.34 3.98
N ILE A 149 -6.55 15.50 5.07
CA ILE A 149 -6.17 16.41 6.16
C ILE A 149 -4.86 15.95 6.80
N ALA A 150 -4.74 14.65 7.09
CA ALA A 150 -3.53 14.09 7.65
C ALA A 150 -2.32 14.31 6.73
N ASP A 151 -2.49 14.13 5.42
CA ASP A 151 -1.43 14.38 4.43
C ASP A 151 -0.95 15.83 4.47
N MET A 152 -1.87 16.78 4.53
CA MET A 152 -1.53 18.21 4.59
C MET A 152 -0.87 18.60 5.92
N ILE A 153 -1.31 18.04 7.05
CA ILE A 153 -0.69 18.27 8.35
C ILE A 153 0.73 17.68 8.35
N TYR A 154 0.88 16.46 7.86
CA TYR A 154 2.16 15.78 7.74
C TYR A 154 3.13 16.59 6.89
N GLU A 155 2.71 17.03 5.70
CA GLU A 155 3.56 17.82 4.80
C GLU A 155 3.94 19.16 5.41
N LYS A 156 3.00 19.83 6.07
CA LYS A 156 3.30 21.13 6.68
C LYS A 156 4.31 21.03 7.83
N LEU A 157 4.28 19.94 8.59
CA LEU A 157 5.16 19.75 9.75
C LEU A 157 6.49 19.07 9.43
N THR A 158 6.56 18.30 8.35
CA THR A 158 7.76 17.52 7.96
C THR A 158 8.46 18.05 6.72
N GLY A 159 7.76 18.80 5.86
CA GLY A 159 8.24 19.21 4.54
C GLY A 159 8.14 18.11 3.47
N GLU A 160 7.52 16.97 3.78
CA GLU A 160 7.41 15.83 2.86
C GLU A 160 5.94 15.46 2.60
N PRO A 161 5.57 15.04 1.38
CA PRO A 161 4.20 14.63 1.11
C PRO A 161 3.76 13.44 1.99
N GLY A 162 2.57 13.55 2.59
CA GLY A 162 1.92 12.45 3.29
C GLY A 162 1.39 11.37 2.33
N ILE A 163 1.31 10.12 2.80
CA ILE A 163 0.91 8.96 1.99
C ILE A 163 -0.43 8.36 2.41
N PHE A 164 -1.17 9.01 3.30
CA PHE A 164 -2.34 8.42 3.95
C PHE A 164 -3.52 8.30 3.00
N SER A 165 -3.65 9.21 2.03
CA SER A 165 -4.67 9.11 0.98
C SER A 165 -4.34 8.12 -0.13
N THR A 166 -3.17 7.47 -0.08
CA THR A 166 -2.77 6.47 -1.10
C THR A 166 -3.53 5.15 -0.91
N ARG A 167 -3.41 4.27 -1.90
CA ARG A 167 -4.02 2.93 -1.88
C ARG A 167 -2.94 1.86 -1.94
N VAL A 168 -3.26 0.67 -1.48
CA VAL A 168 -2.43 -0.53 -1.63
C VAL A 168 -3.21 -1.61 -2.36
N ALA A 169 -2.51 -2.39 -3.19
CA ALA A 169 -3.04 -3.59 -3.81
C ALA A 169 -2.34 -4.81 -3.20
N TYR A 170 -3.04 -5.92 -3.09
CA TYR A 170 -2.50 -7.18 -2.59
C TYR A 170 -3.36 -8.34 -3.06
N VAL A 171 -2.81 -9.55 -3.01
CA VAL A 171 -3.53 -10.78 -3.36
C VAL A 171 -3.84 -11.57 -2.10
N ILE A 172 -5.09 -12.02 -1.96
CA ILE A 172 -5.50 -12.98 -0.94
C ILE A 172 -5.71 -14.33 -1.60
N ARG A 173 -5.01 -15.35 -1.13
CA ARG A 173 -5.39 -16.74 -1.37
C ARG A 173 -6.41 -17.14 -0.31
N VAL A 174 -7.68 -17.19 -0.69
CA VAL A 174 -8.80 -17.54 0.20
C VAL A 174 -8.81 -19.05 0.45
N ASN A 175 -8.62 -19.83 -0.61
CA ASN A 175 -8.45 -21.28 -0.56
C ASN A 175 -7.70 -21.77 -1.82
N ALA A 176 -7.59 -23.09 -2.01
CA ALA A 176 -6.85 -23.67 -3.13
C ALA A 176 -7.32 -23.23 -4.52
N THR A 177 -8.59 -22.85 -4.67
CA THR A 177 -9.24 -22.53 -5.95
C THR A 177 -9.86 -21.14 -5.95
N ARG A 178 -9.41 -20.24 -5.08
CA ARG A 178 -9.92 -18.86 -5.00
C ARG A 178 -8.83 -17.89 -4.58
N TYR A 179 -8.44 -17.05 -5.53
CA TYR A 179 -7.48 -15.97 -5.40
C TYR A 179 -8.18 -14.66 -5.70
N GLU A 180 -7.92 -13.64 -4.89
CA GLU A 180 -8.57 -12.35 -5.02
C GLU A 180 -7.52 -11.24 -5.05
N LEU A 181 -7.58 -10.37 -6.06
CA LEU A 181 -6.83 -9.12 -6.07
C LEU A 181 -7.67 -8.05 -5.36
N HIS A 182 -7.15 -7.53 -4.26
CA HIS A 182 -7.79 -6.50 -3.45
C HIS A 182 -7.11 -5.16 -3.64
N ILE A 183 -7.87 -4.09 -3.45
CA ILE A 183 -7.40 -2.71 -3.35
C ILE A 183 -8.02 -2.09 -2.11
N SER A 184 -7.22 -1.50 -1.23
CA SER A 184 -7.68 -0.80 -0.04
C SER A 184 -7.00 0.57 0.08
N ASP A 185 -7.48 1.38 1.02
CA ASP A 185 -6.73 2.52 1.52
C ASP A 185 -5.38 2.04 2.09
N ALA A 186 -4.40 2.94 2.22
CA ALA A 186 -3.06 2.62 2.74
C ALA A 186 -3.08 2.05 4.17
N ASP A 187 -4.15 2.33 4.92
CA ASP A 187 -4.40 1.79 6.27
C ASP A 187 -5.23 0.50 6.27
N GLY A 188 -5.43 -0.10 5.10
CA GLY A 188 -6.11 -1.36 4.93
C GLY A 188 -7.64 -1.30 5.01
N GLN A 189 -8.21 -0.10 5.18
CA GLN A 189 -9.65 0.12 5.19
C GLN A 189 -10.22 0.24 3.78
N ASN A 190 -11.55 0.19 3.67
CA ASN A 190 -12.26 0.31 2.40
C ASN A 190 -11.77 -0.69 1.32
N ALA A 191 -11.40 -1.91 1.75
CA ALA A 191 -10.93 -2.95 0.85
C ALA A 191 -12.03 -3.37 -0.15
N GLN A 192 -11.66 -3.41 -1.43
CA GLN A 192 -12.52 -3.82 -2.54
C GLN A 192 -11.84 -4.91 -3.36
N VAL A 193 -12.63 -5.89 -3.79
CA VAL A 193 -12.16 -6.95 -4.68
C VAL A 193 -12.15 -6.43 -6.11
N ALA A 194 -10.96 -6.28 -6.69
CA ALA A 194 -10.79 -5.88 -8.08
C ALA A 194 -10.88 -7.07 -9.05
N LEU A 195 -10.47 -8.27 -8.64
CA LEU A 195 -10.55 -9.48 -9.47
C LEU A 195 -10.66 -10.73 -8.60
N ILE A 196 -11.51 -11.68 -9.02
CA ILE A 196 -11.58 -13.03 -8.45
C ILE A 196 -11.14 -14.02 -9.53
N SER A 197 -10.24 -14.94 -9.18
CA SER A 197 -9.75 -15.98 -10.07
C SER A 197 -9.75 -17.33 -9.36
N LYS A 198 -10.00 -18.40 -10.14
CA LYS A 198 -9.83 -19.78 -9.66
C LYS A 198 -8.36 -20.21 -9.60
N GLU A 199 -7.51 -19.51 -10.34
CA GLU A 199 -6.07 -19.74 -10.47
C GLU A 199 -5.29 -18.53 -9.93
N PRO A 200 -3.99 -18.68 -9.62
CA PRO A 200 -3.20 -17.61 -9.03
C PRO A 200 -3.24 -16.27 -9.78
N ILE A 201 -3.14 -15.19 -9.01
CA ILE A 201 -2.84 -13.83 -9.46
C ILE A 201 -1.54 -13.44 -8.74
N ILE A 202 -0.54 -12.93 -9.47
CA ILE A 202 0.76 -12.58 -8.89
C ILE A 202 1.29 -11.26 -9.44
N SER A 203 2.23 -10.67 -8.70
CA SER A 203 3.01 -9.49 -9.09
C SER A 203 2.16 -8.30 -9.58
N PRO A 204 1.18 -7.80 -8.79
CA PRO A 204 0.48 -6.58 -9.15
C PRO A 204 1.45 -5.39 -9.16
N SER A 205 1.22 -4.44 -10.06
CA SER A 205 2.03 -3.23 -10.21
C SER A 205 1.15 -2.05 -10.65
N TRP A 206 1.22 -0.95 -9.91
CA TRP A 206 0.45 0.26 -10.20
C TRP A 206 1.04 1.04 -11.37
N SER A 207 0.17 1.55 -12.25
CA SER A 207 0.58 2.59 -13.18
C SER A 207 0.94 3.88 -12.41
N PRO A 208 1.84 4.73 -12.94
CA PRO A 208 2.29 5.94 -12.23
C PRO A 208 1.19 6.95 -11.91
N ASP A 209 0.05 6.87 -12.60
CA ASP A 209 -1.14 7.70 -12.37
C ASP A 209 -2.15 7.07 -11.40
N GLY A 210 -1.94 5.83 -10.95
CA GLY A 210 -2.83 5.11 -10.04
C GLY A 210 -4.16 4.67 -10.65
N GLY A 211 -4.35 4.83 -11.97
CA GLY A 211 -5.58 4.49 -12.67
C GLY A 211 -5.67 3.04 -13.15
N ARG A 212 -4.53 2.33 -13.19
CA ARG A 212 -4.41 0.96 -13.72
C ARG A 212 -3.53 0.09 -12.83
N LEU A 213 -3.83 -1.20 -12.84
CA LEU A 213 -2.97 -2.26 -12.28
C LEU A 213 -2.53 -3.20 -13.40
N ALA A 214 -1.23 -3.48 -13.46
CA ALA A 214 -0.72 -4.62 -14.22
C ALA A 214 -0.54 -5.81 -13.28
N TYR A 215 -0.78 -7.03 -13.76
CA TYR A 215 -0.56 -8.26 -12.98
C TYR A 215 -0.46 -9.47 -13.90
N VAL A 216 0.01 -10.58 -13.35
CA VAL A 216 -0.05 -11.90 -14.01
C VAL A 216 -1.28 -12.64 -13.52
N SER A 217 -2.09 -13.14 -14.44
CA SER A 217 -3.21 -14.05 -14.13
C SER A 217 -2.98 -15.41 -14.77
N PHE A 218 -3.27 -16.47 -14.00
CA PHE A 218 -3.23 -17.85 -14.44
C PHE A 218 -4.63 -18.38 -14.80
N GLU A 219 -5.66 -17.53 -14.90
CA GLU A 219 -7.06 -17.94 -15.12
C GLU A 219 -7.27 -18.85 -16.33
N ASN A 220 -6.39 -18.77 -17.33
CA ASN A 220 -6.39 -19.60 -18.54
C ASN A 220 -5.40 -20.77 -18.47
N LYS A 221 -4.98 -21.18 -17.26
CA LYS A 221 -3.97 -22.23 -16.98
C LYS A 221 -2.60 -21.96 -17.60
N LYS A 222 -2.33 -20.70 -17.96
CA LYS A 222 -1.09 -20.19 -18.50
C LYS A 222 -0.86 -18.78 -17.92
N PRO A 223 0.37 -18.39 -17.58
CA PRO A 223 0.67 -17.04 -17.13
C PRO A 223 0.47 -16.03 -18.27
N VAL A 224 -0.44 -15.07 -18.06
CA VAL A 224 -0.72 -13.96 -18.98
C VAL A 224 -0.65 -12.65 -18.22
N VAL A 225 0.04 -11.66 -18.80
CA VAL A 225 0.13 -10.31 -18.24
C VAL A 225 -1.07 -9.49 -18.71
N TYR A 226 -1.81 -8.93 -17.76
CA TYR A 226 -2.92 -8.03 -18.00
C TYR A 226 -2.62 -6.63 -17.49
N VAL A 227 -3.20 -5.64 -18.15
CA VAL A 227 -3.41 -4.28 -17.61
C VAL A 227 -4.90 -4.08 -17.38
N HIS A 228 -5.27 -3.67 -16.17
CA HIS A 228 -6.64 -3.53 -15.70
C HIS A 228 -6.91 -2.07 -15.32
N SER A 229 -7.89 -1.46 -15.97
CA SER A 229 -8.40 -0.12 -15.64
C SER A 229 -9.33 -0.19 -14.44
N LEU A 230 -9.02 0.56 -13.39
CA LEU A 230 -9.81 0.55 -12.15
C LEU A 230 -11.13 1.31 -12.28
N ALA A 231 -11.17 2.34 -13.12
CA ALA A 231 -12.37 3.14 -13.34
C ALA A 231 -13.44 2.41 -14.17
N SER A 232 -13.00 1.60 -15.14
CA SER A 232 -13.91 0.93 -16.11
C SER A 232 -14.04 -0.57 -15.93
N GLY A 233 -13.15 -1.21 -15.16
CA GLY A 233 -13.02 -2.66 -15.08
C GLY A 233 -12.44 -3.31 -16.35
N LYS A 234 -12.09 -2.53 -17.38
CA LYS A 234 -11.57 -3.06 -18.64
C LYS A 234 -10.18 -3.69 -18.44
N ARG A 235 -10.00 -4.89 -18.97
CA ARG A 235 -8.73 -5.63 -18.97
C ARG A 235 -8.17 -5.73 -20.40
N ILE A 236 -6.89 -5.45 -20.55
CA ILE A 236 -6.12 -5.58 -21.80
C ILE A 236 -5.06 -6.65 -21.60
N VAL A 237 -4.96 -7.60 -22.53
CA VAL A 237 -3.86 -8.56 -22.57
C VAL A 237 -2.62 -7.85 -23.10
N VAL A 238 -1.57 -7.77 -22.29
CA VAL A 238 -0.31 -7.11 -22.65
C VAL A 238 0.76 -8.09 -23.08
N ALA A 239 0.81 -9.28 -22.47
CA ALA A 239 1.73 -10.32 -22.90
C ALA A 239 1.10 -11.72 -22.76
N ASN A 240 1.03 -12.44 -23.88
CA ASN A 240 0.52 -13.81 -23.97
C ASN A 240 1.37 -14.64 -24.95
N PHE A 241 2.68 -14.47 -24.92
CA PHE A 241 3.61 -15.18 -25.80
C PHE A 241 3.78 -16.65 -25.35
N LYS A 242 4.36 -17.49 -26.22
CA LYS A 242 4.71 -18.88 -25.86
C LYS A 242 5.62 -18.89 -24.62
N GLY A 243 5.42 -19.85 -23.73
CA GLY A 243 6.17 -19.96 -22.48
C GLY A 243 5.59 -19.08 -21.37
N SER A 244 6.46 -18.64 -20.45
CA SER A 244 6.11 -17.80 -19.31
C SER A 244 6.03 -16.32 -19.67
N ASN A 245 5.07 -15.59 -19.09
CA ASN A 245 4.89 -14.15 -19.20
C ASN A 245 4.67 -13.61 -17.78
N SER A 246 5.60 -12.85 -17.22
CA SER A 246 5.55 -12.51 -15.79
C SER A 246 6.16 -11.16 -15.43
N ALA A 247 6.05 -10.82 -14.13
CA ALA A 247 6.70 -9.69 -13.47
C ALA A 247 6.58 -8.35 -14.21
N PRO A 248 5.36 -7.83 -14.43
CA PRO A 248 5.17 -6.52 -15.05
C PRO A 248 5.66 -5.39 -14.15
N ALA A 249 6.37 -4.42 -14.72
CA ALA A 249 6.74 -3.17 -14.07
C ALA A 249 6.53 -1.99 -15.02
N TRP A 250 5.79 -0.98 -14.58
CA TRP A 250 5.49 0.20 -15.39
C TRP A 250 6.72 1.08 -15.60
N SER A 251 6.85 1.64 -16.80
CA SER A 251 7.72 2.79 -17.02
C SER A 251 7.16 4.03 -16.28
N PRO A 252 8.00 4.97 -15.83
CA PRO A 252 7.53 6.15 -15.08
C PRO A 252 6.58 7.07 -15.85
N ASP A 253 6.64 7.03 -17.19
CA ASP A 253 5.72 7.75 -18.07
C ASP A 253 4.36 7.03 -18.28
N GLY A 254 4.20 5.80 -17.77
CA GLY A 254 2.98 5.01 -17.86
C GLY A 254 2.64 4.47 -19.26
N ARG A 255 3.58 4.57 -20.22
CA ARG A 255 3.34 4.15 -21.63
C ARG A 255 3.73 2.70 -21.89
N LYS A 256 4.73 2.19 -21.19
CA LYS A 256 5.29 0.85 -21.39
C LYS A 256 5.33 0.07 -20.08
N LEU A 257 5.51 -1.24 -20.22
CA LEU A 257 5.86 -2.14 -19.14
C LEU A 257 7.14 -2.88 -19.50
N ALA A 258 8.02 -3.07 -18.52
CA ALA A 258 9.00 -4.14 -18.56
C ALA A 258 8.30 -5.42 -18.11
N VAL A 259 8.55 -6.52 -18.82
CA VAL A 259 7.97 -7.84 -18.57
C VAL A 259 9.03 -8.90 -18.77
N VAL A 260 8.85 -10.05 -18.12
CA VAL A 260 9.71 -11.22 -18.31
C VAL A 260 9.02 -12.18 -19.26
N LEU A 261 9.67 -12.49 -20.39
CA LEU A 261 9.15 -13.43 -21.38
C LEU A 261 10.16 -14.56 -21.58
N SER A 262 9.65 -15.80 -21.68
CA SER A 262 10.47 -16.96 -22.06
C SER A 262 10.26 -17.41 -23.51
N LYS A 263 9.73 -16.52 -24.36
CA LYS A 263 9.30 -16.84 -25.73
C LYS A 263 10.43 -17.24 -26.68
N GLU A 264 11.66 -16.84 -26.36
CA GLU A 264 12.89 -17.07 -27.15
C GLU A 264 13.88 -18.01 -26.45
N GLY A 265 13.44 -18.73 -25.41
CA GLY A 265 14.32 -19.53 -24.55
C GLY A 265 14.92 -18.71 -23.41
N GLY A 266 15.05 -19.34 -22.23
CA GLY A 266 15.42 -18.65 -20.98
C GLY A 266 14.42 -17.57 -20.56
N SER A 267 14.57 -17.00 -19.36
CA SER A 267 13.76 -15.85 -18.92
C SER A 267 14.49 -14.56 -19.24
N GLN A 268 13.90 -13.71 -20.08
CA GLN A 268 14.53 -12.45 -20.52
C GLN A 268 13.59 -11.27 -20.30
N ILE A 269 14.17 -10.09 -20.16
CA ILE A 269 13.41 -8.84 -19.99
C ILE A 269 13.08 -8.28 -21.35
N PHE A 270 11.83 -7.90 -21.51
CA PHE A 270 11.30 -7.20 -22.67
C PHE A 270 10.59 -5.93 -22.20
N THR A 271 10.52 -4.92 -23.05
CA THR A 271 9.56 -3.83 -22.92
C THR A 271 8.38 -4.06 -23.85
N VAL A 272 7.18 -3.70 -23.44
CA VAL A 272 5.94 -3.80 -24.22
C VAL A 272 5.09 -2.56 -23.97
N ASN A 273 4.37 -2.07 -24.97
CA ASN A 273 3.44 -0.96 -24.78
C ASN A 273 2.27 -1.40 -23.90
N ALA A 274 1.67 -0.47 -23.17
CA ALA A 274 0.54 -0.76 -22.28
C ALA A 274 -0.72 -1.27 -22.99
N ASP A 275 -0.78 -1.17 -24.32
CA ASP A 275 -1.81 -1.77 -25.17
C ASP A 275 -1.48 -3.19 -25.66
N GLY A 276 -0.30 -3.71 -25.31
CA GLY A 276 0.21 -5.03 -25.70
C GLY A 276 1.05 -5.04 -26.99
N SER A 277 1.20 -3.91 -27.68
CA SER A 277 1.99 -3.80 -28.90
C SER A 277 3.50 -3.58 -28.62
N GLY A 278 4.33 -3.64 -29.65
CA GLY A 278 5.71 -3.15 -29.59
C GLY A 278 6.66 -3.89 -28.63
N ALA A 279 6.49 -5.22 -28.48
CA ALA A 279 7.37 -6.03 -27.64
C ALA A 279 8.82 -6.02 -28.15
N GLN A 280 9.74 -5.46 -27.37
CA GLN A 280 11.17 -5.31 -27.68
C GLN A 280 12.01 -6.00 -26.61
N ARG A 281 12.99 -6.80 -27.01
CA ARG A 281 13.91 -7.51 -26.09
C ARG A 281 14.93 -6.53 -25.51
N LEU A 282 15.17 -6.62 -24.21
CA LEU A 282 16.11 -5.76 -23.48
C LEU A 282 17.38 -6.51 -23.03
N THR A 283 17.25 -7.79 -22.69
CA THR A 283 18.38 -8.64 -22.29
C THR A 283 18.54 -9.84 -23.24
N THR A 284 19.78 -10.26 -23.49
CA THR A 284 20.10 -11.28 -24.52
C THR A 284 21.02 -12.40 -24.02
N THR A 285 21.08 -12.64 -22.71
CA THR A 285 22.00 -13.64 -22.11
C THR A 285 21.34 -15.00 -21.92
N ASP A 286 22.12 -16.07 -21.74
CA ASP A 286 21.57 -17.41 -21.41
C ASP A 286 21.11 -17.54 -19.95
N ALA A 287 21.54 -16.62 -19.09
CA ALA A 287 21.10 -16.51 -17.71
C ALA A 287 19.61 -16.18 -17.57
N ILE A 288 19.01 -16.53 -16.44
CA ILE A 288 17.69 -16.05 -16.05
C ILE A 288 17.80 -14.55 -15.74
N ASN A 289 16.94 -13.75 -16.37
CA ASN A 289 16.76 -12.33 -16.05
C ASN A 289 15.28 -12.11 -15.71
N THR A 290 15.00 -11.61 -14.51
CA THR A 290 13.63 -11.50 -13.98
C THR A 290 13.44 -10.29 -13.06
N GLU A 291 12.21 -10.05 -12.63
CA GLU A 291 11.81 -9.01 -11.66
C GLU A 291 12.30 -7.60 -12.03
N PRO A 292 11.99 -7.11 -13.24
CA PRO A 292 12.43 -5.79 -13.67
C PRO A 292 11.77 -4.68 -12.82
N ASN A 293 12.48 -3.57 -12.66
CA ASN A 293 11.97 -2.34 -12.09
C ASN A 293 12.64 -1.14 -12.76
N PHE A 294 11.85 -0.20 -13.28
CA PHE A 294 12.41 1.01 -13.87
C PHE A 294 12.97 1.93 -12.79
N SER A 295 14.06 2.64 -13.11
CA SER A 295 14.46 3.82 -12.37
C SER A 295 13.39 4.93 -12.49
N PRO A 296 13.24 5.81 -11.49
CA PRO A 296 12.23 6.88 -11.53
C PRO A 296 12.39 7.85 -12.71
N ASP A 297 13.61 8.04 -13.20
CA ASP A 297 13.92 8.84 -14.39
C ASP A 297 13.63 8.12 -15.73
N GLY A 298 13.27 6.84 -15.69
CA GLY A 298 13.00 6.00 -16.86
C GLY A 298 14.22 5.62 -17.69
N GLN A 299 15.44 5.99 -17.26
CA GLN A 299 16.65 5.76 -18.04
C GLN A 299 17.18 4.33 -17.92
N SER A 300 16.73 3.56 -16.93
CA SER A 300 17.28 2.24 -16.63
C SER A 300 16.26 1.27 -16.09
N VAL A 301 16.59 -0.01 -16.24
CA VAL A 301 15.85 -1.14 -15.67
C VAL A 301 16.80 -1.91 -14.75
N TYR A 302 16.43 -1.98 -13.48
CA TYR A 302 17.04 -2.88 -12.50
C TYR A 302 16.35 -4.23 -12.53
N PHE A 303 17.08 -5.31 -12.32
CA PHE A 303 16.53 -6.65 -12.41
C PHE A 303 17.40 -7.69 -11.71
N THR A 304 16.81 -8.84 -11.42
CA THR A 304 17.50 -10.01 -10.86
C THR A 304 18.09 -10.86 -11.98
N SER A 305 19.35 -11.29 -11.85
CA SER A 305 19.99 -12.25 -12.75
C SER A 305 20.88 -13.24 -12.01
N ASP A 306 20.88 -14.49 -12.48
CA ASP A 306 21.76 -15.56 -11.98
C ASP A 306 23.06 -15.72 -12.80
N ARG A 307 23.36 -14.78 -13.71
CA ARG A 307 24.55 -14.84 -14.60
C ARG A 307 25.89 -14.97 -13.88
N GLY A 308 25.95 -14.57 -12.60
CA GLY A 308 27.12 -14.72 -11.73
C GLY A 308 27.13 -15.99 -10.89
N GLY A 309 26.26 -16.97 -11.20
CA GLY A 309 26.08 -18.23 -10.48
C GLY A 309 24.96 -18.20 -9.44
N SER A 310 24.81 -17.10 -8.69
CA SER A 310 23.70 -16.87 -7.76
C SER A 310 22.86 -15.66 -8.17
N PRO A 311 21.56 -15.59 -7.83
CA PRO A 311 20.72 -14.42 -8.09
C PRO A 311 21.26 -13.16 -7.43
N GLN A 312 21.53 -12.17 -8.28
CA GLN A 312 22.06 -10.86 -7.91
C GLN A 312 21.34 -9.78 -8.72
N ILE A 313 21.45 -8.53 -8.26
CA ILE A 313 20.79 -7.40 -8.90
C ILE A 313 21.74 -6.78 -9.92
N TYR A 314 21.19 -6.52 -11.11
CA TYR A 314 21.85 -5.86 -12.22
C TYR A 314 21.01 -4.67 -12.69
N ARG A 315 21.63 -3.78 -13.48
CA ARG A 315 21.00 -2.64 -14.14
C ARG A 315 21.40 -2.63 -15.61
N VAL A 316 20.46 -2.30 -16.48
CA VAL A 316 20.70 -2.04 -17.91
C VAL A 316 20.03 -0.72 -18.30
N GLY A 317 20.51 -0.07 -19.37
CA GLY A 317 19.81 1.07 -19.95
C GLY A 317 18.41 0.67 -20.43
N ALA A 318 17.44 1.59 -20.36
CA ALA A 318 16.07 1.31 -20.82
C ALA A 318 15.96 1.04 -22.33
N GLY A 319 16.98 1.45 -23.11
CA GLY A 319 17.15 1.09 -24.52
C GLY A 319 17.94 -0.21 -24.77
N GLY A 320 18.41 -0.88 -23.71
CA GLY A 320 19.26 -2.06 -23.78
C GLY A 320 20.73 -1.75 -23.49
N GLY A 321 21.61 -2.63 -23.96
CA GLY A 321 23.06 -2.57 -23.74
C GLY A 321 23.55 -3.57 -22.70
N ASP A 322 24.81 -3.43 -22.29
CA ASP A 322 25.46 -4.37 -21.38
C ASP A 322 25.00 -4.16 -19.93
N PRO A 323 24.45 -5.20 -19.27
CA PRO A 323 24.03 -5.06 -17.90
C PRO A 323 25.20 -4.99 -16.92
N GLN A 324 25.09 -4.09 -15.95
CA GLN A 324 26.07 -3.86 -14.89
C GLN A 324 25.57 -4.41 -13.56
N ARG A 325 26.43 -5.13 -12.81
CA ARG A 325 26.09 -5.65 -11.50
C ARG A 325 25.95 -4.52 -10.48
N VAL A 326 24.92 -4.59 -9.63
CA VAL A 326 24.59 -3.58 -8.62
C VAL A 326 24.85 -4.12 -7.21
N SER A 327 24.47 -5.37 -6.91
CA SER A 327 24.67 -5.97 -5.59
C SER A 327 25.92 -6.83 -5.52
N PHE A 328 26.80 -6.54 -4.56
CA PHE A 328 28.05 -7.27 -4.34
C PHE A 328 28.13 -7.92 -2.95
N GLU A 329 27.37 -7.42 -1.98
CA GLU A 329 27.30 -7.98 -0.64
C GLU A 329 26.27 -9.11 -0.55
N GLY A 330 26.64 -10.22 0.07
CA GLY A 330 25.75 -11.36 0.30
C GLY A 330 25.61 -12.31 -0.89
N SER A 331 25.11 -13.52 -0.61
CA SER A 331 25.10 -14.63 -1.56
C SER A 331 23.84 -14.72 -2.43
N TYR A 332 22.81 -13.91 -2.15
CA TYR A 332 21.53 -13.97 -2.85
C TYR A 332 20.77 -12.66 -2.63
N ASN A 333 20.50 -11.93 -3.70
CA ASN A 333 19.82 -10.62 -3.68
C ASN A 333 18.85 -10.53 -4.86
N VAL A 334 17.56 -10.30 -4.59
CA VAL A 334 16.48 -10.39 -5.59
C VAL A 334 15.42 -9.31 -5.40
N THR A 335 14.49 -9.22 -6.35
CA THR A 335 13.32 -8.35 -6.34
C THR A 335 13.65 -6.87 -6.10
N PRO A 336 14.52 -6.25 -6.93
CA PRO A 336 14.93 -4.86 -6.72
C PRO A 336 13.75 -3.90 -6.90
N ARG A 337 13.70 -2.87 -6.05
CA ARG A 337 12.77 -1.75 -6.12
C ARG A 337 13.54 -0.47 -5.88
N ILE A 338 13.47 0.47 -6.79
CA ILE A 338 14.12 1.78 -6.63
C ILE A 338 13.18 2.72 -5.91
N SER A 339 13.70 3.51 -4.97
CA SER A 339 12.93 4.53 -4.26
C SER A 339 12.44 5.61 -5.24
N PRO A 340 11.32 6.29 -4.95
CA PRO A 340 10.78 7.33 -5.84
C PRO A 340 11.76 8.47 -6.16
N ASP A 341 12.70 8.76 -5.25
CA ASP A 341 13.75 9.77 -5.44
C ASP A 341 15.02 9.24 -6.13
N GLY A 342 15.07 7.94 -6.44
CA GLY A 342 16.18 7.30 -7.14
C GLY A 342 17.44 7.07 -6.30
N LYS A 343 17.42 7.36 -5.00
CA LYS A 343 18.62 7.32 -4.13
C LYS A 343 18.85 5.98 -3.46
N SER A 344 17.79 5.21 -3.24
CA SER A 344 17.83 3.94 -2.51
C SER A 344 17.25 2.81 -3.34
N MET A 345 17.66 1.59 -3.01
CA MET A 345 17.11 0.36 -3.57
C MET A 345 16.71 -0.59 -2.45
N ALA A 346 15.43 -0.93 -2.36
CA ALA A 346 14.95 -2.02 -1.53
C ALA A 346 15.04 -3.35 -2.30
N PHE A 347 15.38 -4.43 -1.61
CA PHE A 347 15.51 -5.75 -2.19
C PHE A 347 15.40 -6.82 -1.10
N ILE A 348 15.16 -8.06 -1.52
CA ILE A 348 15.18 -9.21 -0.62
C ILE A 348 16.56 -9.84 -0.66
N SER A 349 17.21 -9.96 0.50
CA SER A 349 18.51 -10.60 0.64
C SER A 349 18.40 -11.87 1.48
N ARG A 350 19.21 -12.87 1.15
CA ARG A 350 19.34 -14.06 2.01
C ARG A 350 20.40 -13.82 3.07
N ARG A 351 20.04 -14.06 4.33
CA ARG A 351 20.92 -13.97 5.52
C ARG A 351 20.57 -15.11 6.46
N ASP A 352 21.54 -15.95 6.79
CA ASP A 352 21.39 -17.10 7.71
C ASP A 352 20.17 -17.99 7.37
N GLY A 353 19.98 -18.26 6.08
CA GLY A 353 18.86 -19.06 5.56
C GLY A 353 17.52 -18.33 5.46
N SER A 354 17.36 -17.16 6.09
CA SER A 354 16.17 -16.31 6.03
C SER A 354 16.21 -15.34 4.85
N PHE A 355 15.05 -14.96 4.32
CA PHE A 355 14.88 -13.93 3.30
C PHE A 355 14.36 -12.66 3.96
N ARG A 356 15.15 -11.58 3.90
CA ARG A 356 14.90 -10.35 4.66
C ARG A 356 14.91 -9.13 3.76
N LEU A 357 14.06 -8.17 4.08
CA LEU A 357 14.08 -6.85 3.48
C LEU A 357 15.40 -6.14 3.80
N SER A 358 16.09 -5.70 2.77
CA SER A 358 17.31 -4.90 2.84
C SER A 358 17.16 -3.65 1.98
N VAL A 359 17.83 -2.57 2.37
CA VAL A 359 17.92 -1.32 1.61
C VAL A 359 19.38 -0.98 1.36
N MET A 360 19.68 -0.61 0.13
CA MET A 360 20.99 -0.12 -0.30
C MET A 360 20.87 1.38 -0.64
N ASP A 361 21.77 2.19 -0.09
CA ASP A 361 22.03 3.54 -0.63
C ASP A 361 22.83 3.41 -1.94
N LEU A 362 22.30 3.93 -3.04
CA LEU A 362 22.86 3.68 -4.38
C LEU A 362 24.16 4.45 -4.63
N ALA A 363 24.43 5.52 -3.87
CA ALA A 363 25.64 6.32 -3.99
C ALA A 363 26.82 5.68 -3.26
N SER A 364 26.64 5.36 -1.97
CA SER A 364 27.64 4.78 -1.09
C SER A 364 27.75 3.25 -1.19
N ARG A 365 26.71 2.59 -1.74
CA ARG A 365 26.54 1.12 -1.75
C ARG A 365 26.37 0.49 -0.37
N GLN A 366 26.18 1.29 0.68
CA GLN A 366 25.93 0.77 2.02
C GLN A 366 24.60 0.02 2.05
N VAL A 367 24.59 -1.17 2.64
CA VAL A 367 23.40 -2.01 2.83
C VAL A 367 23.00 -2.02 4.30
N GLN A 368 21.70 -1.87 4.55
CA GLN A 368 21.07 -2.06 5.85
C GLN A 368 19.97 -3.12 5.73
N VAL A 369 19.96 -4.09 6.66
CA VAL A 369 18.85 -5.04 6.81
C VAL A 369 17.78 -4.41 7.71
N LEU A 370 16.53 -4.39 7.27
CA LEU A 370 15.44 -3.68 7.98
C LEU A 370 14.54 -4.62 8.79
N THR A 371 14.55 -5.91 8.48
CA THR A 371 13.65 -6.90 9.09
C THR A 371 14.40 -8.08 9.67
N ASP A 372 13.74 -8.73 10.61
CA ASP A 372 14.17 -9.91 11.36
C ASP A 372 13.28 -11.13 11.07
N SER A 373 12.26 -10.96 10.21
CA SER A 373 11.40 -12.02 9.70
C SER A 373 12.15 -13.03 8.83
N HIS A 374 11.49 -14.17 8.57
CA HIS A 374 12.12 -15.32 7.92
C HIS A 374 11.92 -15.37 6.40
N LYS A 375 10.83 -14.80 5.89
CA LYS A 375 10.39 -15.00 4.51
C LYS A 375 9.72 -13.74 3.96
N ASP A 376 10.51 -12.69 3.82
CA ASP A 376 10.06 -11.44 3.23
C ASP A 376 10.10 -11.52 1.71
N GLU A 377 9.05 -11.00 1.09
CA GLU A 377 8.84 -11.05 -0.35
C GLU A 377 8.21 -9.74 -0.85
N SER A 378 8.39 -9.48 -2.15
CA SER A 378 7.69 -8.43 -2.91
C SER A 378 7.70 -7.04 -2.24
N PRO A 379 8.88 -6.42 -2.00
CA PRO A 379 8.94 -5.06 -1.49
C PRO A 379 8.26 -4.06 -2.44
N SER A 380 7.69 -3.00 -1.85
CA SER A 380 7.10 -1.87 -2.57
C SER A 380 7.22 -0.59 -1.75
N PHE A 381 7.92 0.42 -2.28
CA PHE A 381 8.00 1.73 -1.64
C PHE A 381 6.66 2.45 -1.63
N SER A 382 6.38 3.17 -0.53
CA SER A 382 5.40 4.25 -0.53
C SER A 382 5.84 5.37 -1.50
N PRO A 383 4.92 6.19 -2.02
CA PRO A 383 5.29 7.19 -3.04
C PRO A 383 6.13 8.36 -2.52
N ASN A 384 6.22 8.57 -1.21
CA ASN A 384 7.20 9.49 -0.59
C ASN A 384 8.54 8.81 -0.24
N GLY A 385 8.67 7.49 -0.47
CA GLY A 385 9.88 6.72 -0.20
C GLY A 385 10.18 6.43 1.27
N ARG A 386 9.28 6.79 2.20
CA ARG A 386 9.54 6.64 3.65
C ARG A 386 9.15 5.30 4.23
N MET A 387 8.25 4.57 3.59
CA MET A 387 7.80 3.25 4.00
C MET A 387 8.01 2.23 2.88
N ILE A 388 8.20 0.97 3.25
CA ILE A 388 8.29 -0.17 2.33
C ILE A 388 7.29 -1.21 2.79
N LEU A 389 6.30 -1.52 1.94
CA LEU A 389 5.36 -2.61 2.12
C LEU A 389 5.98 -3.92 1.62
N ILE A 390 5.84 -4.99 2.39
CA ILE A 390 6.31 -6.35 2.08
C ILE A 390 5.22 -7.38 2.42
N ALA A 391 5.28 -8.54 1.76
CA ALA A 391 4.63 -9.75 2.27
C ALA A 391 5.63 -10.50 3.15
N THR A 392 5.16 -11.09 4.24
CA THR A 392 5.96 -11.94 5.12
C THR A 392 5.10 -13.06 5.70
N GLU A 393 5.72 -14.04 6.37
CA GLU A 393 5.02 -15.19 6.93
C GLU A 393 5.01 -15.15 8.47
N MET A 394 3.85 -15.36 9.06
CA MET A 394 3.64 -15.44 10.51
C MET A 394 2.70 -16.57 10.87
N GLY A 395 3.14 -17.46 11.77
CA GLY A 395 2.34 -18.63 12.16
C GLY A 395 1.94 -19.51 10.98
N GLY A 396 2.77 -19.56 9.93
CA GLY A 396 2.50 -20.29 8.69
C GLY A 396 1.51 -19.62 7.73
N ARG A 397 1.16 -18.34 7.94
CA ARG A 397 0.26 -17.56 7.07
C ARG A 397 0.95 -16.30 6.56
N GLY A 398 0.71 -15.95 5.29
CA GLY A 398 1.16 -14.69 4.72
C GLY A 398 0.37 -13.51 5.27
N VAL A 399 1.11 -12.48 5.66
CA VAL A 399 0.63 -11.20 6.17
C VAL A 399 1.37 -10.07 5.47
N LEU A 400 0.84 -8.85 5.55
CA LEU A 400 1.55 -7.67 5.06
C LEU A 400 2.26 -6.99 6.22
N SER A 401 3.40 -6.36 5.93
CA SER A 401 4.08 -5.47 6.86
C SER A 401 4.60 -4.25 6.13
N ALA A 402 4.50 -3.08 6.74
CA ALA A 402 5.12 -1.86 6.26
C ALA A 402 6.24 -1.44 7.21
N VAL A 403 7.44 -1.21 6.69
CA VAL A 403 8.64 -0.87 7.48
C VAL A 403 9.16 0.47 7.03
N SER A 404 9.52 1.35 7.96
CA SER A 404 10.18 2.62 7.61
C SER A 404 11.55 2.36 6.98
N ILE A 405 12.00 3.27 6.11
CA ILE A 405 13.28 3.12 5.40
C ILE A 405 14.50 3.05 6.35
N ASP A 406 14.36 3.56 7.58
CA ASP A 406 15.38 3.46 8.64
C ASP A 406 15.24 2.21 9.54
N GLY A 407 14.20 1.40 9.33
CA GLY A 407 13.92 0.16 10.05
C GLY A 407 13.31 0.34 11.45
N ARG A 408 13.02 1.57 11.89
CA ARG A 408 12.59 1.87 13.26
C ARG A 408 11.10 1.69 13.52
N ILE A 409 10.28 1.87 12.49
CA ILE A 409 8.83 1.72 12.56
C ILE A 409 8.45 0.50 11.75
N LYS A 410 7.76 -0.44 12.39
CA LYS A 410 7.21 -1.62 11.73
C LYS A 410 5.72 -1.67 12.00
N GLN A 411 4.94 -1.59 10.93
CA GLN A 411 3.51 -1.81 10.94
C GLN A 411 3.24 -3.22 10.42
N ARG A 412 2.32 -3.93 11.04
CA ARG A 412 1.83 -5.22 10.58
C ARG A 412 0.38 -5.06 10.18
N LEU A 413 0.03 -5.47 8.98
CA LEU A 413 -1.34 -5.45 8.47
C LEU A 413 -1.78 -6.90 8.28
N SER A 414 -2.62 -7.38 9.21
CA SER A 414 -3.11 -8.76 9.22
C SER A 414 -4.59 -8.80 8.83
N ILE A 415 -4.99 -9.75 7.98
CA ILE A 415 -6.40 -10.06 7.77
C ILE A 415 -6.81 -11.29 8.57
N THR A 416 -8.06 -11.33 9.01
CA THR A 416 -8.61 -12.44 9.79
C THR A 416 -8.71 -13.75 9.00
N ALA A 417 -8.84 -13.69 7.66
CA ALA A 417 -9.07 -14.86 6.81
C ALA A 417 -8.27 -14.83 5.51
N GLY A 418 -7.58 -15.93 5.19
CA GLY A 418 -6.80 -16.09 3.97
C GLY A 418 -5.30 -15.83 4.16
N ASP A 419 -4.55 -16.03 3.09
CA ASP A 419 -3.10 -15.90 3.04
C ASP A 419 -2.73 -14.74 2.09
N VAL A 420 -2.19 -13.66 2.67
CA VAL A 420 -1.92 -12.38 1.96
C VAL A 420 -0.52 -12.38 1.38
N ARG A 421 -0.42 -11.91 0.15
CA ARG A 421 0.81 -11.92 -0.63
C ARG A 421 0.83 -10.81 -1.67
N GLU A 422 1.98 -10.65 -2.31
CA GLU A 422 2.14 -9.83 -3.52
C GLU A 422 1.65 -8.38 -3.37
N PRO A 423 2.09 -7.62 -2.34
CA PRO A 423 1.67 -6.25 -2.18
C PRO A 423 2.27 -5.32 -3.24
N ALA A 424 1.52 -4.25 -3.52
CA ALA A 424 1.99 -3.10 -4.29
C ALA A 424 1.40 -1.82 -3.71
N TRP A 425 2.27 -0.90 -3.30
CA TRP A 425 1.87 0.43 -2.85
C TRP A 425 1.57 1.31 -4.05
N GLY A 426 0.40 1.95 -4.06
CA GLY A 426 -0.02 2.86 -5.11
C GLY A 426 0.68 4.22 -5.06
N PRO A 427 0.66 4.97 -6.18
CA PRO A 427 1.20 6.33 -6.22
C PRO A 427 0.31 7.31 -5.43
N PHE A 428 0.74 8.56 -5.33
CA PHE A 428 -0.17 9.64 -4.93
C PHE A 428 -1.38 9.69 -5.87
N ASN A 429 -2.57 9.90 -5.31
CA ASN A 429 -3.74 10.19 -6.12
C ASN A 429 -3.56 11.59 -6.74
N LYS A 430 -3.76 11.71 -8.05
CA LYS A 430 -3.75 13.00 -8.76
C LYS A 430 -5.12 13.65 -8.78
#